data_AF-A0A8K0NJ83-F1
#
_entry.id   AF-A0A8K0NJ83-F1
#
_cell.length_a   1.000
_cell.length_b   1.000
_cell.length_c   1.000
_cell.angle_alpha   90.00
_cell.angle_beta   90.00
_cell.angle_gamma   90.00
#
_symmetry.space_group_name_H-M   'P 1'
#
loop_
_entity.id
_entity.type
_entity.pdbx_description
1 polymer ?
#
loop_
_entity_poly.entity_id
_entity_poly.type
_entity_poly.pdbx_seq_one_letter_code
_entity_poly.pdbx_strand_id
1 'polypeptide(L)'
;MAWPVMARVPDFWSRFAAEEHYLCSGPRFFTGSPRDIFILFSGDKFSPSLQATVQAYRSINSQDETRSPRTAAFARDNFPTHPDLEKWVEDQIERDSGAGFHVLLQNFLRLYSKKGLRELPKQDLVRAVHRMNCFFRIWKMPSFMCIDPSNNLVPLPVSVQAQLRRIARKALDGLEHDVLKMLDDCLTQQGSPKAEERVAIWASMWQLMLMYRELLLAYETHLGRMRRDPSSPYNLIASQTQQYGRLMNKFYPMLAGFYHYQFRTKKSVELSFDWLDGISFSNVSREDKTQIRHVGRQLLTSRRELYHDVESSADTNNAVDKMLRTFVVVHELKKLNARNRNPKDRAPR
;
A
#
# COMPACT_ATOMS: atom_id res chain seq x y z
N MET A 1 -15.78 -6.96 15.66
CA MET A 1 -14.47 -7.21 15.02
C MET A 1 -13.54 -6.09 15.45
N ALA A 2 -12.37 -6.38 16.00
CA ALA A 2 -11.44 -5.34 16.41
C ALA A 2 -10.51 -5.02 15.24
N TRP A 3 -10.88 -3.99 14.48
CA TRP A 3 -10.00 -3.28 13.55
C TRP A 3 -8.96 -2.48 14.34
N PRO A 4 -7.80 -2.13 13.77
CA PRO A 4 -7.21 -2.48 12.45
C PRO A 4 -6.64 -3.91 12.37
N VAL A 5 -6.36 -4.42 11.15
CA VAL A 5 -6.01 -5.83 10.89
C VAL A 5 -4.64 -6.04 10.24
N MET A 6 -4.17 -5.15 9.35
CA MET A 6 -2.83 -5.28 8.72
C MET A 6 -1.71 -5.23 9.75
N ALA A 7 -1.77 -4.27 10.69
CA ALA A 7 -0.74 -4.10 11.70
C ALA A 7 -0.56 -5.31 12.61
N ARG A 8 -1.60 -6.16 12.73
CA ARG A 8 -1.59 -7.40 13.53
C ARG A 8 -0.94 -8.56 12.81
N VAL A 9 -0.72 -8.47 11.50
CA VAL A 9 -0.07 -9.53 10.72
C VAL A 9 1.40 -9.63 11.13
N PRO A 10 1.95 -10.85 11.32
CA PRO A 10 3.38 -11.00 11.58
C PRO A 10 4.20 -10.41 10.45
N ASP A 11 5.40 -9.91 10.78
CA ASP A 11 6.34 -9.50 9.73
C ASP A 11 6.95 -10.76 9.12
N PHE A 12 6.60 -11.06 7.88
CA PHE A 12 7.17 -12.16 7.10
C PHE A 12 7.91 -11.66 5.85
N TRP A 13 8.05 -10.34 5.70
CA TRP A 13 8.75 -9.74 4.58
C TRP A 13 10.25 -9.78 4.81
N SER A 14 10.68 -9.50 6.05
CA SER A 14 12.09 -9.58 6.44
C SER A 14 12.52 -11.02 6.71
N ARG A 15 13.72 -11.37 6.25
CA ARG A 15 14.42 -12.60 6.68
C ARG A 15 14.84 -12.56 8.15
N PHE A 16 14.94 -11.36 8.73
CA PHE A 16 15.38 -11.12 10.11
C PHE A 16 14.23 -10.69 11.03
N ALA A 17 12.97 -10.96 10.67
CA ALA A 17 11.80 -10.43 11.38
C ALA A 17 11.81 -10.65 12.92
N ALA A 18 12.24 -11.83 13.38
CA ALA A 18 12.36 -12.12 14.81
C ALA A 18 13.45 -11.28 15.50
N GLU A 19 14.61 -11.13 14.84
CA GLU A 19 15.71 -10.31 15.31
C GLU A 19 15.31 -8.82 15.34
N GLU A 20 14.62 -8.34 14.31
CA GLU A 20 14.15 -6.96 14.22
C GLU A 20 13.16 -6.60 15.34
N HIS A 21 12.26 -7.53 15.67
CA HIS A 21 11.35 -7.37 16.81
C HIS A 21 12.12 -7.23 18.13
N TYR A 22 13.17 -8.04 18.31
CA TYR A 22 14.05 -7.96 19.47
C TYR A 22 14.85 -6.65 19.52
N LEU A 23 15.45 -6.22 18.39
CA LEU A 23 16.24 -4.97 18.29
C LEU A 23 15.41 -3.69 18.49
N CYS A 24 14.10 -3.79 18.30
CA CYS A 24 13.15 -2.73 18.63
C CYS A 24 12.81 -2.67 20.13
N SER A 25 13.20 -3.66 20.92
CA SER A 25 12.87 -3.81 22.33
C SER A 25 14.08 -3.46 23.20
N GLY A 26 13.84 -2.74 24.29
CA GLY A 26 14.87 -2.42 25.29
C GLY A 26 15.63 -1.10 25.10
N PRO A 27 16.41 -0.70 26.12
CA PRO A 27 17.16 0.56 26.12
C PRO A 27 18.36 0.52 25.17
N ARG A 28 18.71 1.68 24.60
CA ARG A 28 19.82 1.86 23.66
C ARG A 28 20.84 2.84 24.23
N PHE A 29 22.09 2.41 24.33
CA PHE A 29 23.21 3.21 24.80
C PHE A 29 24.04 3.63 23.60
N PHE A 30 23.84 4.87 23.15
CA PHE A 30 24.48 5.39 21.95
C PHE A 30 25.99 5.56 22.16
N THR A 31 26.77 5.19 21.15
CA THR A 31 28.23 5.20 21.13
C THR A 31 28.74 5.81 19.83
N GLY A 32 29.83 6.59 19.90
CA GLY A 32 30.40 7.25 18.73
C GLY A 32 29.58 8.43 18.23
N SER A 33 30.05 9.08 17.16
CA SER A 33 29.37 10.22 16.54
C SER A 33 28.25 9.77 15.60
N PRO A 34 27.15 10.52 15.49
CA PRO A 34 26.16 10.33 14.42
C PRO A 34 26.81 10.47 13.04
N ARG A 35 26.28 9.73 12.06
CA ARG A 35 26.76 9.71 10.67
C ARG A 35 25.58 9.75 9.71
N ASP A 36 25.71 10.56 8.67
CA ASP A 36 24.69 10.64 7.63
C ASP A 36 24.84 9.50 6.63
N ILE A 37 23.70 8.94 6.25
CA ILE A 37 23.58 7.88 5.25
C ILE A 37 22.42 8.20 4.32
N PHE A 38 22.43 7.58 3.15
CA PHE A 38 21.32 7.63 2.20
C PHE A 38 20.71 6.23 2.07
N ILE A 39 19.46 6.07 2.48
CA ILE A 39 18.77 4.78 2.48
C ILE A 39 18.02 4.60 1.17
N LEU A 40 18.12 3.41 0.57
CA LEU A 40 17.60 3.09 -0.75
C LEU A 40 16.71 1.85 -0.69
N PHE A 41 15.68 1.83 -1.54
CA PHE A 41 14.82 0.65 -1.75
C PHE A 41 15.50 -0.45 -2.56
N SER A 42 16.50 -0.11 -3.39
CA SER A 42 17.17 -1.03 -4.30
C SER A 42 18.69 -0.90 -4.24
N GLY A 43 19.38 -1.81 -4.91
CA GLY A 43 20.84 -1.75 -5.10
C GLY A 43 21.30 -0.72 -6.14
N ASP A 44 20.41 0.15 -6.63
CA ASP A 44 20.76 1.21 -7.57
C ASP A 44 21.11 2.49 -6.81
N LYS A 45 22.38 2.91 -6.88
CA LYS A 45 22.87 4.15 -6.23
C LYS A 45 22.16 5.41 -6.73
N PHE A 46 21.57 5.37 -7.92
CA PHE A 46 20.85 6.52 -8.50
C PHE A 46 19.37 6.53 -8.14
N SER A 47 18.88 5.54 -7.38
CA SER A 47 17.49 5.52 -6.93
C SER A 47 17.22 6.61 -5.88
N PRO A 48 15.97 7.11 -5.79
CA PRO A 48 15.58 8.07 -4.77
C PRO A 48 15.94 7.56 -3.38
N SER A 49 16.57 8.43 -2.60
CA SER A 49 17.16 8.07 -1.33
C SER A 49 16.56 8.87 -0.18
N LEU A 50 16.39 8.21 0.96
CA LEU A 50 16.06 8.87 2.21
C LEU A 50 17.35 9.24 2.93
N GLN A 51 17.63 10.54 3.03
CA GLN A 51 18.70 11.03 3.89
C GLN A 51 18.32 10.79 5.35
N ALA A 52 19.22 10.16 6.11
CA ALA A 52 19.02 9.91 7.53
C ALA A 52 20.34 9.94 8.29
N THR A 53 20.30 10.36 9.55
CA THR A 53 21.45 10.27 10.44
C THR A 53 21.32 9.05 11.34
N VAL A 54 22.33 8.18 11.35
CA VAL A 54 22.39 7.01 12.22
C VAL A 54 23.55 7.09 13.20
N GLN A 55 23.38 6.51 14.37
CA GLN A 55 24.40 6.44 15.41
C GLN A 55 24.49 5.01 15.94
N ALA A 56 25.71 4.52 16.12
CA ALA A 56 25.95 3.21 16.71
C ALA A 56 25.43 3.19 18.16
N TYR A 57 24.94 2.04 18.62
CA TYR A 57 24.53 1.87 20.01
C TYR A 57 24.84 0.46 20.51
N ARG A 58 24.93 0.29 21.84
CA ARG A 58 25.01 -1.00 22.53
C ARG A 58 23.69 -1.30 23.24
N SER A 59 23.32 -2.58 23.29
CA SER A 59 22.17 -3.09 24.05
C SER A 59 22.66 -3.78 25.34
N ILE A 60 21.89 -3.72 26.43
CA ILE A 60 22.28 -4.31 27.73
C ILE A 60 22.43 -5.84 27.65
N ASN A 61 21.68 -6.47 26.74
CA ASN A 61 21.57 -7.93 26.70
C ASN A 61 22.58 -8.60 25.76
N SER A 62 23.54 -7.88 25.17
CA SER A 62 24.60 -8.50 24.38
C SER A 62 25.69 -9.02 25.32
N GLN A 63 25.55 -10.27 25.78
CA GLN A 63 26.61 -10.98 26.51
C GLN A 63 27.84 -11.31 25.66
N ASP A 64 27.80 -11.06 24.34
CA ASP A 64 28.94 -11.20 23.43
C ASP A 64 29.66 -9.85 23.23
N GLU A 65 30.53 -9.48 24.17
CA GLU A 65 31.40 -8.29 24.03
C GLU A 65 32.54 -8.50 23.00
N THR A 66 32.72 -9.72 22.46
CA THR A 66 33.85 -10.09 21.60
C THR A 66 33.54 -10.27 20.11
N ARG A 67 32.30 -10.05 19.63
CA ARG A 67 31.97 -10.18 18.20
C ARG A 67 31.10 -9.03 17.68
N SER A 68 31.77 -7.95 17.26
CA SER A 68 31.30 -6.92 16.33
C SER A 68 30.27 -5.90 16.86
N PRO A 69 30.62 -4.60 17.00
CA PRO A 69 29.65 -3.55 17.26
C PRO A 69 28.95 -3.21 15.93
N ARG A 70 27.78 -3.77 15.64
CA ARG A 70 27.05 -3.48 14.37
C ARG A 70 25.57 -3.18 14.53
N THR A 71 25.17 -2.65 15.69
CA THR A 71 23.84 -2.07 15.88
C THR A 71 23.89 -0.56 15.74
N ALA A 72 22.99 -0.02 14.91
CA ALA A 72 22.83 1.41 14.67
C ALA A 72 21.36 1.77 14.74
N ALA A 73 21.07 3.00 15.17
CA ALA A 73 19.73 3.54 15.23
C ALA A 73 19.71 4.94 14.66
N PHE A 74 18.53 5.40 14.26
CA PHE A 74 18.35 6.82 13.95
C PHE A 74 18.78 7.67 15.15
N ALA A 75 19.55 8.72 14.87
CA ALA A 75 19.93 9.68 15.90
C ALA A 75 18.67 10.32 16.49
N ARG A 76 18.66 10.58 17.80
CA ARG A 76 17.46 11.05 18.52
C ARG A 76 16.85 12.31 17.92
N ASP A 77 17.70 13.23 17.48
CA ASP A 77 17.27 14.54 16.99
C ASP A 77 17.01 14.56 15.47
N ASN A 78 17.47 13.53 14.74
CA ASN A 78 17.40 13.45 13.27
C ASN A 78 16.65 12.18 12.82
N PHE A 79 15.46 11.97 13.37
CA PHE A 79 14.61 10.84 13.03
C PHE A 79 13.77 11.13 11.78
N PRO A 80 13.72 10.22 10.77
CA PRO A 80 12.89 10.43 9.59
C PRO A 80 11.41 10.62 9.96
N THR A 81 10.83 11.75 9.56
CA THR A 81 9.43 12.03 9.86
C THR A 81 8.51 11.29 8.89
N HIS A 82 7.22 11.16 9.23
CA HIS A 82 6.26 10.55 8.31
C HIS A 82 6.21 11.25 6.94
N PRO A 83 6.23 12.60 6.85
CA PRO A 83 6.36 13.30 5.57
C PRO A 83 7.62 12.96 4.78
N ASP A 84 8.77 12.78 5.42
CA ASP A 84 10.02 12.43 4.73
C ASP A 84 9.93 11.03 4.12
N LEU A 85 9.37 10.09 4.88
CA LEU A 85 9.13 8.72 4.44
C LEU A 85 8.11 8.66 3.29
N GLU A 86 7.03 9.43 3.38
CA GLU A 86 6.02 9.55 2.34
C GLU A 86 6.63 10.10 1.05
N LYS A 87 7.37 11.21 1.14
CA LYS A 87 8.04 11.83 0.00
C LYS A 87 9.07 10.90 -0.65
N TRP A 88 9.88 10.21 0.15
CA TRP A 88 10.85 9.24 -0.37
C TRP A 88 10.16 8.14 -1.21
N VAL A 89 9.00 7.65 -0.76
CA VAL A 89 8.23 6.66 -1.54
C VAL A 89 7.58 7.30 -2.76
N GLU A 90 7.10 8.53 -2.68
CA GLU A 90 6.55 9.27 -3.83
C GLU A 90 7.58 9.48 -4.93
N ASP A 91 8.80 9.88 -4.59
CA ASP A 91 9.90 10.05 -5.54
C ASP A 91 10.21 8.70 -6.22
N GLN A 92 10.06 7.59 -5.49
CA GLN A 92 10.23 6.25 -6.06
C GLN A 92 9.05 5.83 -6.95
N ILE A 93 7.81 6.14 -6.58
CA ILE A 93 6.61 5.93 -7.43
C ILE A 93 6.73 6.70 -8.75
N GLU A 94 7.28 7.92 -8.70
CA GLU A 94 7.49 8.75 -9.88
C GLU A 94 8.58 8.20 -10.81
N ARG A 95 9.62 7.60 -10.23
CA ARG A 95 10.66 6.90 -11.01
C ARG A 95 10.19 5.59 -11.61
N ASP A 96 9.33 4.84 -10.91
CA ASP A 96 8.73 3.60 -11.38
C ASP A 96 7.84 3.92 -12.60
N SER A 97 8.44 4.03 -13.78
CA SER A 97 7.74 4.29 -15.03
C SER A 97 7.21 2.98 -15.61
N GLY A 98 5.96 2.98 -16.09
CA GLY A 98 5.35 1.79 -16.66
C GLY A 98 3.89 2.00 -17.02
N ALA A 99 3.41 1.21 -17.98
CA ALA A 99 2.01 1.19 -18.41
C ALA A 99 1.14 0.22 -17.59
N GLY A 100 1.74 -0.54 -16.66
CA GLY A 100 1.03 -1.51 -15.86
C GLY A 100 0.03 -0.86 -14.91
N PHE A 101 -1.14 -1.48 -14.74
CA PHE A 101 -2.24 -0.95 -13.92
C PHE A 101 -1.80 -0.52 -12.52
N HIS A 102 -0.98 -1.34 -11.85
CA HIS A 102 -0.51 -1.05 -10.49
C HIS A 102 0.36 0.22 -10.42
N VAL A 103 1.22 0.44 -11.41
CA VAL A 103 2.07 1.64 -11.50
C VAL A 103 1.22 2.87 -11.75
N LEU A 104 0.29 2.78 -12.71
CA LEU A 104 -0.63 3.87 -13.05
C LEU A 104 -1.55 4.22 -11.87
N LEU A 105 -2.00 3.22 -11.11
CA LEU A 105 -2.85 3.42 -9.94
C LEU A 105 -2.12 4.21 -8.85
N GLN A 106 -0.87 3.82 -8.54
CA GLN A 106 -0.07 4.51 -7.54
C GLN A 106 0.25 5.94 -7.97
N ASN A 107 0.62 6.14 -9.25
CA ASN A 107 0.85 7.48 -9.79
C ASN A 107 -0.43 8.34 -9.79
N PHE A 108 -1.58 7.75 -10.10
CA PHE A 108 -2.86 8.44 -10.02
C PHE A 108 -3.16 8.93 -8.59
N LEU A 109 -3.03 8.05 -7.59
CA LEU A 109 -3.26 8.39 -6.19
C LEU A 109 -2.26 9.45 -5.68
N ARG A 110 -0.99 9.37 -6.08
CA ARG A 110 0.03 10.39 -5.80
C ARG A 110 -0.36 11.77 -6.35
N LEU A 111 -0.73 11.85 -7.62
CA LEU A 111 -1.12 13.12 -8.26
C LEU A 111 -2.39 13.70 -7.63
N TYR A 112 -3.38 12.85 -7.32
CA TYR A 112 -4.65 13.28 -6.74
C TYR A 112 -4.51 13.72 -5.26
N SER A 113 -3.55 13.15 -4.53
CA SER A 113 -3.29 13.45 -3.12
C SER A 113 -2.38 14.68 -2.91
N LYS A 114 -1.73 15.18 -3.97
CA LYS A 114 -0.78 16.30 -3.94
C LYS A 114 -1.23 17.45 -3.03
N LYS A 115 -0.28 17.92 -2.22
CA LYS A 115 -0.48 19.07 -1.32
C LYS A 115 -0.76 20.33 -2.15
N GLY A 116 -1.70 21.15 -1.69
CA GLY A 116 -2.09 22.40 -2.36
C GLY A 116 -3.30 22.28 -3.28
N LEU A 117 -3.66 21.07 -3.72
CA LEU A 117 -4.92 20.83 -4.43
C LEU A 117 -6.09 20.95 -3.43
N ARG A 118 -7.11 21.72 -3.81
CA ARG A 118 -8.34 21.95 -3.03
C ARG A 118 -9.57 21.47 -3.79
N GLU A 119 -10.63 21.14 -3.05
CA GLU A 119 -11.95 20.79 -3.59
C GLU A 119 -11.98 19.58 -4.54
N LEU A 120 -10.96 18.71 -4.52
CA LEU A 120 -11.06 17.43 -5.22
C LEU A 120 -12.04 16.49 -4.49
N PRO A 121 -13.00 15.87 -5.20
CA PRO A 121 -13.96 14.94 -4.59
C PRO A 121 -13.28 13.79 -3.83
N LYS A 122 -13.68 13.58 -2.57
CA LYS A 122 -13.15 12.50 -1.70
C LYS A 122 -11.60 12.50 -1.61
N GLN A 123 -10.98 13.67 -1.70
CA GLN A 123 -9.51 13.80 -1.66
C GLN A 123 -8.91 13.26 -0.36
N ASP A 124 -9.56 13.43 0.78
CA ASP A 124 -9.05 12.95 2.07
C ASP A 124 -8.94 11.42 2.11
N LEU A 125 -9.91 10.70 1.53
CA LEU A 125 -9.84 9.25 1.36
C LEU A 125 -8.64 8.88 0.49
N VAL A 126 -8.48 9.55 -0.66
CA VAL A 126 -7.36 9.29 -1.58
C VAL A 126 -6.01 9.56 -0.91
N ARG A 127 -5.88 10.66 -0.15
CA ARG A 127 -4.68 10.99 0.63
C ARG A 127 -4.37 9.91 1.66
N ALA A 128 -5.36 9.45 2.42
CA ALA A 128 -5.15 8.43 3.43
C ALA A 128 -4.77 7.08 2.82
N VAL A 129 -5.40 6.67 1.71
CA VAL A 129 -5.07 5.42 1.00
C VAL A 129 -3.70 5.50 0.32
N HIS A 130 -3.36 6.64 -0.29
CA HIS A 130 -2.02 6.89 -0.84
C HIS A 130 -0.95 6.79 0.24
N ARG A 131 -1.14 7.48 1.37
CA ARG A 131 -0.23 7.43 2.51
C ARG A 131 -0.11 6.03 3.09
N MET A 132 -1.23 5.30 3.21
CA MET A 132 -1.23 3.89 3.60
C MET A 132 -0.41 3.04 2.62
N ASN A 133 -0.54 3.26 1.31
CA ASN A 133 0.29 2.60 0.30
C ASN A 133 1.79 2.93 0.46
N CYS A 134 2.15 4.19 0.74
CA CYS A 134 3.55 4.56 0.98
C CYS A 134 4.17 3.77 2.13
N PHE A 135 3.49 3.70 3.29
CA PHE A 135 3.97 2.92 4.43
C PHE A 135 3.91 1.41 4.20
N PHE A 136 2.92 0.93 3.44
CA PHE A 136 2.86 -0.49 3.05
C PHE A 136 4.06 -0.87 2.18
N ARG A 137 4.49 0.00 1.26
CA ARG A 137 5.70 -0.20 0.44
C ARG A 137 6.98 -0.29 1.28
N ILE A 138 7.11 0.55 2.32
CA ILE A 138 8.23 0.46 3.26
C ILE A 138 8.17 -0.87 4.02
N TRP A 139 7.02 -1.20 4.60
CA TRP A 139 6.88 -2.41 5.41
C TRP A 139 7.16 -3.69 4.62
N LYS A 140 6.59 -3.81 3.40
CA LYS A 140 6.72 -5.02 2.59
C LYS A 140 8.11 -5.25 2.00
N MET A 141 8.99 -4.25 2.05
CA MET A 141 10.30 -4.35 1.44
C MET A 141 11.15 -5.42 2.17
N PRO A 142 11.68 -6.46 1.49
CA PRO A 142 12.42 -7.53 2.16
C PRO A 142 13.75 -7.10 2.76
N SER A 143 14.40 -6.09 2.17
CA SER A 143 15.67 -5.53 2.64
C SER A 143 15.89 -4.13 2.08
N PHE A 144 16.67 -3.32 2.79
CA PHE A 144 17.09 -1.99 2.32
C PHE A 144 18.60 -1.93 2.10
N MET A 145 19.02 -1.05 1.22
CA MET A 145 20.43 -0.70 1.01
C MET A 145 20.70 0.69 1.57
N CYS A 146 21.97 1.03 1.79
CA CYS A 146 22.37 2.40 2.03
C CYS A 146 23.69 2.75 1.37
N ILE A 147 23.88 4.03 1.11
CA ILE A 147 25.18 4.63 0.82
C ILE A 147 25.77 5.09 2.15
N ASP A 148 26.92 4.52 2.53
CA ASP A 148 27.64 4.88 3.74
C ASP A 148 28.41 6.22 3.58
N PRO A 149 28.98 6.79 4.66
CA PRO A 149 29.76 8.03 4.57
C PRO A 149 31.00 7.93 3.66
N SER A 150 31.44 6.71 3.35
CA SER A 150 32.55 6.44 2.42
C SER A 150 32.05 6.25 0.97
N ASN A 151 30.79 6.58 0.69
CA ASN A 151 30.13 6.48 -0.61
C ASN A 151 30.01 5.04 -1.17
N ASN A 152 30.03 4.04 -0.29
CA ASN A 152 29.87 2.64 -0.64
C ASN A 152 28.41 2.21 -0.51
N LEU A 153 27.93 1.44 -1.49
CA LEU A 153 26.61 0.82 -1.41
C LEU A 153 26.73 -0.46 -0.57
N VAL A 154 26.06 -0.49 0.58
CA VAL A 154 26.09 -1.61 1.53
C VAL A 154 24.68 -1.94 2.00
N PRO A 155 24.43 -3.16 2.51
CA PRO A 155 23.16 -3.47 3.16
C PRO A 155 22.91 -2.58 4.37
N LEU A 156 21.68 -2.07 4.51
CA LEU A 156 21.32 -1.27 5.68
C LEU A 156 21.41 -2.14 6.95
N PRO A 157 21.96 -1.64 8.08
CA PRO A 157 22.00 -2.43 9.31
C PRO A 157 20.61 -2.90 9.75
N VAL A 158 20.50 -4.17 10.18
CA VAL A 158 19.22 -4.81 10.55
C VAL A 158 18.46 -4.00 11.62
N SER A 159 19.19 -3.40 12.57
CA SER A 159 18.62 -2.53 13.62
C SER A 159 18.00 -1.22 13.10
N VAL A 160 18.47 -0.69 11.96
CA VAL A 160 17.87 0.46 11.30
C VAL A 160 16.68 0.02 10.43
N GLN A 161 16.80 -1.12 9.73
CA GLN A 161 15.67 -1.74 9.00
C GLN A 161 14.49 -2.01 9.93
N ALA A 162 14.75 -2.57 11.11
CA ALA A 162 13.77 -2.81 12.16
C ALA A 162 13.00 -1.54 12.54
N GLN A 163 13.71 -0.42 12.69
CA GLN A 163 13.09 0.87 13.01
C GLN A 163 12.22 1.40 11.88
N LEU A 164 12.70 1.35 10.63
CA LEU A 164 11.90 1.73 9.46
C LEU A 164 10.60 0.92 9.38
N ARG A 165 10.69 -0.40 9.48
CA ARG A 165 9.50 -1.27 9.45
C ARG A 165 8.59 -1.00 10.64
N ARG A 166 9.11 -0.76 11.84
CA ARG A 166 8.31 -0.41 13.01
C ARG A 166 7.56 0.91 12.83
N ILE A 167 8.19 1.95 12.28
CA ILE A 167 7.52 3.23 11.97
C ILE A 167 6.39 2.98 10.97
N ALA A 168 6.70 2.27 9.88
CA ALA A 168 5.72 1.98 8.83
C ALA A 168 4.52 1.19 9.37
N ARG A 169 4.75 0.14 10.15
CA ARG A 169 3.69 -0.65 10.78
C ARG A 169 2.82 0.16 11.73
N LYS A 170 3.44 1.04 12.54
CA LYS A 170 2.69 1.92 13.45
C LYS A 170 1.85 2.95 12.68
N ALA A 171 2.36 3.48 11.57
CA ALA A 171 1.61 4.37 10.70
C ALA A 171 0.44 3.65 10.03
N LEU A 172 0.64 2.42 9.55
CA LEU A 172 -0.40 1.59 8.95
C LEU A 172 -1.56 1.31 9.90
N ASP A 173 -1.29 1.08 11.19
CA ASP A 173 -2.32 0.82 12.21
C ASP A 173 -3.37 1.96 12.28
N GLY A 174 -2.89 3.20 12.37
CA GLY A 174 -3.77 4.39 12.39
C GLY A 174 -4.42 4.66 11.04
N LEU A 175 -3.64 4.59 9.95
CA LEU A 175 -4.16 4.88 8.60
C LEU A 175 -5.22 3.89 8.15
N GLU A 176 -5.05 2.60 8.49
CA GLU A 176 -6.05 1.58 8.19
C GLU A 176 -7.37 1.94 8.87
N HIS A 177 -7.34 2.26 10.17
CA HIS A 177 -8.54 2.70 10.89
C HIS A 177 -9.23 3.90 10.22
N ASP A 178 -8.47 4.95 9.91
CA ASP A 178 -9.00 6.17 9.29
C ASP A 178 -9.63 5.89 7.92
N VAL A 179 -8.96 5.11 7.07
CA VAL A 179 -9.46 4.74 5.75
C VAL A 179 -10.78 4.00 5.85
N LEU A 180 -10.87 3.03 6.76
CA LEU A 180 -12.07 2.22 6.91
C LEU A 180 -13.24 3.01 7.46
N LYS A 181 -12.97 3.94 8.38
CA LYS A 181 -13.97 4.89 8.85
C LYS A 181 -14.50 5.75 7.70
N MET A 182 -13.61 6.30 6.87
CA MET A 182 -14.03 7.08 5.69
C MET A 182 -14.82 6.26 4.66
N LEU A 183 -14.50 4.97 4.49
CA LEU A 183 -15.26 4.07 3.63
C LEU A 183 -16.65 3.75 4.21
N ASP A 184 -16.75 3.58 5.53
CA ASP A 184 -18.03 3.41 6.23
C ASP A 184 -18.89 4.68 6.10
N ASP A 185 -18.30 5.86 6.27
CA ASP A 185 -18.97 7.14 6.03
C ASP A 185 -19.49 7.23 4.59
N CYS A 186 -18.78 6.66 3.60
CA CYS A 186 -19.27 6.61 2.22
C CYS A 186 -20.44 5.62 2.02
N LEU A 187 -20.60 4.61 2.89
CA LEU A 187 -21.78 3.73 2.86
C LEU A 187 -22.98 4.35 3.57
N THR A 188 -22.78 5.08 4.67
CA THR A 188 -23.87 5.66 5.46
C THR A 188 -24.64 6.74 4.71
N GLN A 189 -24.01 7.39 3.71
CA GLN A 189 -24.56 8.48 2.90
C GLN A 189 -25.73 8.10 1.96
N GLN A 190 -26.34 6.91 2.09
CA GLN A 190 -27.55 6.45 1.37
C GLN A 190 -27.62 6.89 -0.10
N GLY A 191 -26.84 6.24 -0.95
CA GLY A 191 -26.91 6.45 -2.40
C GLY A 191 -25.70 5.88 -3.14
N SER A 192 -25.79 5.79 -4.46
CA SER A 192 -24.60 5.55 -5.28
C SER A 192 -23.70 6.79 -5.24
N PRO A 193 -22.37 6.65 -5.28
CA PRO A 193 -21.47 7.79 -5.29
C PRO A 193 -21.79 8.75 -6.43
N LYS A 194 -21.62 10.05 -6.17
CA LYS A 194 -21.78 11.10 -7.20
C LYS A 194 -20.80 10.86 -8.34
N ALA A 195 -21.12 11.36 -9.52
CA ALA A 195 -20.31 11.11 -10.72
C ALA A 195 -18.84 11.55 -10.52
N GLU A 196 -18.63 12.69 -9.88
CA GLU A 196 -17.31 13.26 -9.58
C GLU A 196 -16.52 12.49 -8.51
N GLU A 197 -17.20 11.75 -7.63
CA GLU A 197 -16.56 10.99 -6.52
C GLU A 197 -16.11 9.59 -6.93
N ARG A 198 -16.75 9.01 -7.96
CA ARG A 198 -16.59 7.59 -8.31
C ARG A 198 -15.15 7.19 -8.58
N VAL A 199 -14.38 8.00 -9.30
CA VAL A 199 -13.00 7.67 -9.64
C VAL A 199 -12.13 7.60 -8.38
N ALA A 200 -12.28 8.57 -7.48
CA ALA A 200 -11.52 8.63 -6.24
C ALA A 200 -11.82 7.41 -5.35
N ILE A 201 -13.10 7.05 -5.19
CA ILE A 201 -13.51 5.86 -4.44
C ILE A 201 -13.04 4.58 -5.13
N TRP A 202 -13.20 4.48 -6.45
CA TRP A 202 -12.81 3.30 -7.23
C TRP A 202 -11.31 3.04 -7.13
N ALA A 203 -10.48 4.07 -7.35
CA ALA A 203 -9.02 3.95 -7.29
C ALA A 203 -8.57 3.60 -5.87
N SER A 204 -9.17 4.23 -4.86
CA SER A 204 -8.90 3.94 -3.44
C SER A 204 -9.20 2.48 -3.09
N MET A 205 -10.37 1.98 -3.51
CA MET A 205 -10.77 0.59 -3.26
C MET A 205 -9.86 -0.41 -4.00
N TRP A 206 -9.51 -0.14 -5.26
CA TRP A 206 -8.57 -0.99 -5.99
C TRP A 206 -7.20 -1.04 -5.33
N GLN A 207 -6.69 0.09 -4.85
CA GLN A 207 -5.40 0.13 -4.15
C GLN A 207 -5.47 -0.69 -2.85
N LEU A 208 -6.54 -0.54 -2.07
CA LEU A 208 -6.74 -1.36 -0.87
C LEU A 208 -6.78 -2.85 -1.21
N MET A 209 -7.61 -3.25 -2.18
CA MET A 209 -7.73 -4.65 -2.57
C MET A 209 -6.39 -5.23 -3.06
N LEU A 210 -5.61 -4.47 -3.82
CA LEU A 210 -4.29 -4.90 -4.28
C LEU A 210 -3.25 -4.99 -3.16
N MET A 211 -3.27 -4.08 -2.17
CA MET A 211 -2.41 -4.20 -1.00
C MET A 211 -2.73 -5.45 -0.17
N TYR A 212 -4.02 -5.72 0.09
CA TYR A 212 -4.43 -6.94 0.79
C TYR A 212 -4.18 -8.21 -0.01
N ARG A 213 -4.32 -8.16 -1.34
CA ARG A 213 -3.93 -9.26 -2.23
C ARG A 213 -2.46 -9.60 -2.05
N GLU A 214 -1.58 -8.60 -2.15
CA GLU A 214 -0.14 -8.80 -1.98
C GLU A 214 0.20 -9.36 -0.59
N LEU A 215 -0.42 -8.81 0.45
CA LEU A 215 -0.27 -9.29 1.82
C LEU A 215 -0.68 -10.76 1.98
N LEU A 216 -1.84 -11.15 1.45
CA LEU A 216 -2.36 -12.51 1.56
C LEU A 216 -1.49 -13.52 0.82
N LEU A 217 -1.04 -13.22 -0.39
CA LEU A 217 -0.18 -14.11 -1.18
C LEU A 217 1.17 -14.36 -0.48
N ALA A 218 1.75 -13.31 0.09
CA ALA A 218 2.99 -13.44 0.84
C ALA A 218 2.78 -14.19 2.17
N TYR A 219 1.65 -13.96 2.85
CA TYR A 219 1.33 -14.68 4.08
C TYR A 219 1.11 -16.18 3.82
N GLU A 220 0.42 -16.54 2.74
CA GLU A 220 0.25 -17.93 2.31
C GLU A 220 1.61 -18.59 2.03
N THR A 221 2.48 -17.89 1.31
CA THR A 221 3.85 -18.35 1.05
C THR A 221 4.63 -18.56 2.35
N HIS A 222 4.52 -17.64 3.32
CA HIS A 222 5.15 -17.74 4.63
C HIS A 222 4.64 -18.96 5.41
N LEU A 223 3.32 -19.17 5.50
CA LEU A 223 2.73 -20.34 6.13
C LEU A 223 3.19 -21.64 5.48
N GLY A 224 3.29 -21.67 4.15
CA GLY A 224 3.83 -22.80 3.41
C GLY A 224 5.30 -23.09 3.72
N ARG A 225 6.10 -22.08 4.06
CA ARG A 225 7.47 -22.28 4.55
C ARG A 225 7.48 -22.82 5.98
N MET A 226 6.71 -22.23 6.89
CA MET A 226 6.63 -22.69 8.28
C MET A 226 6.17 -24.14 8.40
N ARG A 227 5.19 -24.57 7.59
CA ARG A 227 4.71 -25.97 7.59
C ARG A 227 5.76 -26.98 7.11
N ARG A 228 6.72 -26.53 6.30
CA ARG A 228 7.82 -27.36 5.78
C ARG A 228 9.04 -27.36 6.71
N ASP A 229 9.11 -26.41 7.63
CA ASP A 229 10.20 -26.27 8.58
C ASP A 229 9.90 -27.08 9.86
N PRO A 230 10.66 -28.16 10.14
CA PRO A 230 10.45 -28.99 11.33
C PRO A 230 10.64 -28.25 12.65
N SER A 231 11.35 -27.11 12.65
CA SER A 231 11.62 -26.32 13.85
C SER A 231 10.48 -25.36 14.23
N SER A 232 9.51 -25.15 13.33
CA SER A 232 8.40 -24.24 13.57
C SER A 232 7.38 -24.83 14.57
N PRO A 233 7.08 -24.15 15.70
CA PRO A 233 6.15 -24.67 16.69
C PRO A 233 4.73 -24.85 16.14
N TYR A 234 4.12 -26.02 16.37
CA TYR A 234 2.79 -26.36 15.85
C TYR A 234 1.70 -25.35 16.29
N ASN A 235 1.72 -24.93 17.56
CA ASN A 235 0.80 -23.93 18.11
C ASN A 235 0.91 -22.58 17.39
N LEU A 236 2.13 -22.16 17.02
CA LEU A 236 2.35 -20.94 16.26
C LEU A 236 1.79 -21.05 14.85
N ILE A 237 2.04 -22.17 14.16
CA ILE A 237 1.48 -22.45 12.82
C ILE A 237 -0.06 -22.43 12.85
N ALA A 238 -0.67 -23.05 13.88
CA ALA A 238 -2.12 -23.08 14.05
C ALA A 238 -2.70 -21.66 14.26
N SER A 239 -2.08 -20.87 15.15
CA SER A 239 -2.47 -19.48 15.41
C SER A 239 -2.37 -18.61 14.14
N GLN A 240 -1.26 -18.69 13.43
CA GLN A 240 -1.07 -17.92 12.19
C GLN A 240 -2.01 -18.39 11.07
N THR A 241 -2.28 -19.69 10.96
CA THR A 241 -3.26 -20.23 10.00
C THR A 241 -4.67 -19.71 10.32
N GLN A 242 -5.05 -19.63 11.60
CA GLN A 242 -6.33 -19.04 12.00
C GLN A 242 -6.40 -17.55 11.64
N GLN A 243 -5.32 -16.81 11.86
CA GLN A 243 -5.25 -15.39 11.52
C GLN A 243 -5.35 -15.14 10.02
N TYR A 244 -4.59 -15.90 9.21
CA TYR A 244 -4.71 -15.90 7.75
C TYR A 244 -6.16 -16.22 7.32
N GLY A 245 -6.77 -17.25 7.89
CA GLY A 245 -8.16 -17.61 7.61
C GLY A 245 -9.16 -16.49 7.94
N ARG A 246 -8.94 -15.71 9.02
CA ARG A 246 -9.77 -14.53 9.33
C ARG A 246 -9.61 -13.44 8.28
N LEU A 247 -8.40 -13.17 7.82
CA LEU A 247 -8.14 -12.20 6.77
C LEU A 247 -8.79 -12.63 5.45
N MET A 248 -8.52 -13.85 5.01
CA MET A 248 -8.97 -14.37 3.73
C MET A 248 -10.49 -14.60 3.67
N ASN A 249 -11.11 -15.10 4.74
CA ASN A 249 -12.53 -15.51 4.71
C ASN A 249 -13.49 -14.47 5.30
N LYS A 250 -13.01 -13.47 6.04
CA LYS A 250 -13.88 -12.44 6.64
C LYS A 250 -13.55 -11.05 6.13
N PHE A 251 -12.30 -10.65 6.23
CA PHE A 251 -11.89 -9.28 5.95
C PHE A 251 -11.84 -8.98 4.44
N TYR A 252 -11.07 -9.76 3.68
CA TYR A 252 -10.88 -9.48 2.26
C TYR A 252 -12.21 -9.55 1.46
N PRO A 253 -13.14 -10.49 1.74
CA PRO A 253 -14.49 -10.47 1.15
C PRO A 253 -15.33 -9.27 1.58
N MET A 254 -15.15 -8.76 2.81
CA MET A 254 -15.83 -7.55 3.26
C MET A 254 -15.41 -6.35 2.40
N LEU A 255 -14.11 -6.17 2.11
CA LEU A 255 -13.67 -5.11 1.18
C LEU A 255 -14.31 -5.24 -0.21
N ALA A 256 -14.37 -6.47 -0.74
CA ALA A 256 -15.05 -6.72 -2.01
C ALA A 256 -16.56 -6.43 -1.92
N GLY A 257 -17.19 -6.71 -0.78
CA GLY A 257 -18.58 -6.35 -0.49
C GLY A 257 -18.83 -4.84 -0.48
N PHE A 258 -17.93 -4.06 0.14
CA PHE A 258 -17.93 -2.59 0.08
C PHE A 258 -17.84 -2.12 -1.38
N TYR A 259 -16.89 -2.65 -2.14
CA TYR A 259 -16.72 -2.33 -3.55
C TYR A 259 -18.00 -2.60 -4.35
N HIS A 260 -18.58 -3.78 -4.15
CA HIS A 260 -19.83 -4.18 -4.78
C HIS A 260 -20.98 -3.25 -4.48
N TYR A 261 -21.11 -2.78 -3.23
CA TYR A 261 -22.18 -1.88 -2.83
C TYR A 261 -22.13 -0.57 -3.62
N GLN A 262 -20.93 -0.01 -3.79
CA GLN A 262 -20.73 1.28 -4.47
C GLN A 262 -20.84 1.17 -5.99
N PHE A 263 -20.39 0.05 -6.57
CA PHE A 263 -20.24 -0.13 -8.01
C PHE A 263 -21.23 -1.12 -8.62
N ARG A 264 -22.50 -1.13 -8.17
CA ARG A 264 -23.53 -2.10 -8.59
C ARG A 264 -23.97 -2.01 -10.04
N THR A 265 -23.96 -0.81 -10.61
CA THR A 265 -24.59 -0.53 -11.92
C THR A 265 -23.54 -0.30 -13.00
N LYS A 266 -23.94 -0.39 -14.27
CA LYS A 266 -23.08 -0.01 -15.39
C LYS A 266 -22.59 1.43 -15.26
N LYS A 267 -23.51 2.37 -15.00
CA LYS A 267 -23.21 3.80 -14.82
C LYS A 267 -22.19 4.07 -13.71
N SER A 268 -22.17 3.28 -12.64
CA SER A 268 -21.17 3.45 -11.56
C SER A 268 -19.76 3.01 -11.95
N VAL A 269 -19.62 2.07 -12.89
CA VAL A 269 -18.32 1.53 -13.37
C VAL A 269 -17.82 2.27 -14.62
N GLU A 270 -18.69 3.05 -15.26
CA GLU A 270 -18.34 4.03 -16.29
C GLU A 270 -17.79 5.29 -15.63
N LEU A 271 -16.47 5.31 -15.51
CA LEU A 271 -15.70 6.35 -14.88
C LEU A 271 -15.33 7.43 -15.91
N SER A 272 -15.51 8.70 -15.54
CA SER A 272 -15.16 9.87 -16.36
C SER A 272 -14.37 10.90 -15.55
N PHE A 273 -13.64 11.75 -16.27
CA PHE A 273 -12.85 12.87 -15.77
C PHE A 273 -13.37 14.23 -16.26
N ASP A 274 -14.57 14.28 -16.85
CA ASP A 274 -15.15 15.52 -17.41
C ASP A 274 -15.52 16.52 -16.30
N TRP A 275 -15.81 16.03 -15.09
CA TRP A 275 -16.06 16.87 -13.92
C TRP A 275 -14.86 17.74 -13.50
N LEU A 276 -13.63 17.41 -13.91
CA LEU A 276 -12.44 18.25 -13.65
C LEU A 276 -12.55 19.63 -14.31
N ASP A 277 -13.32 19.75 -15.40
CA ASP A 277 -13.51 21.02 -16.09
C ASP A 277 -14.39 21.98 -15.29
N GLY A 278 -15.27 21.45 -14.42
CA GLY A 278 -16.10 22.25 -13.52
C GLY A 278 -15.37 22.81 -12.30
N ILE A 279 -14.15 22.36 -12.00
CA ILE A 279 -13.38 22.85 -10.84
C ILE A 279 -12.71 24.18 -11.16
N SER A 280 -12.65 25.12 -10.21
CA SER A 280 -11.95 26.39 -10.43
C SER A 280 -10.42 26.21 -10.59
N PHE A 281 -9.80 27.02 -11.46
CA PHE A 281 -8.32 27.03 -11.61
C PHE A 281 -7.59 27.50 -10.36
N SER A 282 -8.27 28.26 -9.49
CA SER A 282 -7.75 28.66 -8.17
C SER A 282 -7.59 27.49 -7.20
N ASN A 283 -8.32 26.38 -7.43
CA ASN A 283 -8.32 25.20 -6.57
C ASN A 283 -7.45 24.07 -7.13
N VAL A 284 -7.40 23.92 -8.46
CA VAL A 284 -6.56 22.95 -9.16
C VAL A 284 -6.03 23.59 -10.44
N SER A 285 -4.71 23.64 -10.60
CA SER A 285 -4.06 24.24 -11.78
C SER A 285 -4.44 23.50 -13.07
N ARG A 286 -4.33 24.18 -14.22
CA ARG A 286 -4.58 23.55 -15.53
C ARG A 286 -3.64 22.37 -15.78
N GLU A 287 -2.39 22.47 -15.31
CA GLU A 287 -1.39 21.43 -15.45
C GLU A 287 -1.75 20.20 -14.61
N ASP A 288 -2.08 20.37 -13.33
CA ASP A 288 -2.48 19.25 -12.46
C ASP A 288 -3.75 18.56 -13.00
N LYS A 289 -4.75 19.32 -13.46
CA LYS A 289 -5.94 18.73 -14.10
C LYS A 289 -5.58 17.88 -15.32
N THR A 290 -4.65 18.35 -16.13
CA THR A 290 -4.22 17.66 -17.36
C THR A 290 -3.47 16.38 -17.01
N GLN A 291 -2.58 16.42 -16.03
CA GLN A 291 -1.84 15.25 -15.55
C GLN A 291 -2.76 14.20 -14.91
N ILE A 292 -3.65 14.62 -14.00
CA ILE A 292 -4.64 13.73 -13.38
C ILE A 292 -5.50 13.04 -14.44
N ARG A 293 -5.98 13.79 -15.44
CA ARG A 293 -6.79 13.24 -16.53
C ARG A 293 -5.98 12.29 -17.41
N HIS A 294 -4.73 12.63 -17.74
CA HIS A 294 -3.88 11.81 -18.58
C HIS A 294 -3.60 10.45 -17.95
N VAL A 295 -3.07 10.44 -16.72
CA VAL A 295 -2.75 9.22 -15.97
C VAL A 295 -4.03 8.45 -15.64
N GLY A 296 -5.10 9.15 -15.26
CA GLY A 296 -6.40 8.54 -14.99
C GLY A 296 -6.99 7.80 -16.20
N ARG A 297 -6.89 8.36 -17.41
CA ARG A 297 -7.34 7.68 -18.64
C ARG A 297 -6.49 6.45 -18.96
N GLN A 298 -5.17 6.54 -18.80
CA GLN A 298 -4.28 5.38 -18.97
C GLN A 298 -4.64 4.27 -17.97
N LEU A 299 -4.87 4.61 -16.70
CA LEU A 299 -5.29 3.69 -15.66
C LEU A 299 -6.58 2.94 -16.05
N LEU A 300 -7.61 3.67 -16.48
CA LEU A 300 -8.88 3.06 -16.89
C LEU A 300 -8.75 2.14 -18.12
N THR A 301 -7.81 2.41 -19.01
CA THR A 301 -7.51 1.54 -20.17
C THR A 301 -6.77 0.28 -19.73
N SER A 302 -5.77 0.41 -18.87
CA SER A 302 -4.93 -0.71 -18.39
C SER A 302 -5.68 -1.76 -17.55
N ARG A 303 -6.87 -1.44 -17.03
CA ARG A 303 -7.64 -2.37 -16.18
C ARG A 303 -7.99 -3.69 -16.84
N ARG A 304 -8.10 -3.72 -18.18
CA ARG A 304 -8.39 -4.96 -18.93
C ARG A 304 -7.26 -5.98 -18.81
N GLU A 305 -6.02 -5.52 -18.84
CA GLU A 305 -4.84 -6.38 -18.68
C GLU A 305 -4.82 -6.98 -17.27
N LEU A 306 -5.04 -6.15 -16.23
CA LEU A 306 -5.18 -6.65 -14.86
C LEU A 306 -6.28 -7.72 -14.73
N TYR A 307 -7.43 -7.52 -15.38
CA TYR A 307 -8.52 -8.49 -15.31
C TYR A 307 -8.12 -9.81 -15.93
N HIS A 308 -7.45 -9.79 -17.08
CA HIS A 308 -6.93 -11.00 -17.71
C HIS A 308 -5.89 -11.70 -16.82
N ASP A 309 -4.99 -10.95 -16.18
CA ASP A 309 -3.99 -11.50 -15.26
C ASP A 309 -4.63 -12.18 -14.05
N VAL A 310 -5.65 -11.55 -13.46
CA VAL A 310 -6.41 -12.12 -12.33
C VAL A 310 -7.20 -13.37 -12.76
N GLU A 311 -7.80 -13.36 -13.95
CA GLU A 311 -8.49 -14.54 -14.49
C GLU A 311 -7.51 -15.71 -14.70
N SER A 312 -6.38 -15.44 -15.35
CA SER A 312 -5.33 -16.43 -15.62
C SER A 312 -4.73 -17.01 -14.33
N SER A 313 -4.48 -16.16 -13.32
CA SER A 313 -3.95 -16.63 -12.04
C SER A 313 -4.99 -17.35 -11.17
N ALA A 314 -6.27 -16.99 -11.27
CA ALA A 314 -7.33 -17.70 -10.56
C ALA A 314 -7.47 -19.16 -11.04
N ASP A 315 -7.17 -19.43 -12.31
CA ASP A 315 -7.23 -20.77 -12.90
C ASP A 315 -6.08 -21.67 -12.41
N THR A 316 -4.95 -21.10 -11.96
CA THR A 316 -3.80 -21.84 -11.40
C THR A 316 -3.91 -22.14 -9.89
N ASN A 317 -5.15 -22.18 -9.37
CA ASN A 317 -5.49 -22.50 -7.98
C ASN A 317 -5.09 -21.46 -6.91
N ASN A 318 -4.86 -20.21 -7.30
CA ASN A 318 -4.65 -19.10 -6.37
C ASN A 318 -5.99 -18.67 -5.71
N ALA A 319 -6.17 -18.96 -4.42
CA ALA A 319 -7.41 -18.68 -3.71
C ALA A 319 -7.73 -17.17 -3.59
N VAL A 320 -6.69 -16.33 -3.44
CA VAL A 320 -6.82 -14.88 -3.33
C VAL A 320 -7.36 -14.30 -4.64
N ASP A 321 -6.82 -14.77 -5.77
CA ASP A 321 -7.26 -14.33 -7.10
C ASP A 321 -8.60 -14.90 -7.51
N LYS A 322 -8.94 -16.12 -7.10
CA LYS A 322 -10.31 -16.65 -7.23
C LYS A 322 -11.31 -15.73 -6.54
N MET A 323 -11.02 -15.28 -5.33
CA MET A 323 -11.89 -14.34 -4.61
C MET A 323 -12.01 -13.01 -5.37
N LEU A 324 -10.89 -12.39 -5.73
CA LEU A 324 -10.90 -11.11 -6.45
C LEU A 324 -11.63 -11.23 -7.81
N ARG A 325 -11.46 -12.35 -8.52
CA ARG A 325 -12.16 -12.66 -9.76
C ARG A 325 -13.66 -12.73 -9.55
N THR A 326 -14.10 -13.60 -8.63
CA THR A 326 -15.51 -13.90 -8.40
C THR A 326 -16.28 -12.68 -7.93
N PHE A 327 -15.74 -11.94 -6.97
CA PHE A 327 -16.42 -10.78 -6.43
C PHE A 327 -16.18 -9.57 -7.33
N VAL A 328 -14.96 -9.18 -7.66
CA VAL A 328 -14.76 -7.87 -8.31
C VAL A 328 -14.75 -7.95 -9.84
N VAL A 329 -13.81 -8.72 -10.40
CA VAL A 329 -13.47 -8.65 -11.84
C VAL A 329 -14.63 -9.09 -12.73
N VAL A 330 -15.24 -10.24 -12.44
CA VAL A 330 -16.35 -10.78 -13.24
C VAL A 330 -17.53 -9.79 -13.27
N HIS A 331 -17.80 -9.12 -12.15
CA HIS A 331 -18.90 -8.17 -12.07
C HIS A 331 -18.59 -6.86 -12.79
N GLU A 332 -17.36 -6.37 -12.77
CA GLU A 332 -16.96 -5.22 -13.59
C GLU A 332 -17.01 -5.54 -15.08
N LEU A 333 -16.41 -6.66 -15.51
CA LEU A 333 -16.40 -7.08 -16.92
C LEU A 333 -17.82 -7.23 -17.48
N LYS A 334 -18.72 -7.88 -16.74
CA LYS A 334 -20.14 -8.02 -17.13
C LYS A 334 -20.81 -6.65 -17.35
N LYS A 335 -20.51 -5.66 -16.50
CA LYS A 335 -21.09 -4.31 -16.60
C LYS A 335 -20.50 -3.51 -17.75
N LEU A 336 -19.19 -3.61 -17.97
CA LEU A 336 -18.48 -2.95 -19.06
C LEU A 336 -18.91 -3.49 -20.43
N ASN A 337 -19.16 -4.80 -20.51
CA ASN A 337 -19.57 -5.46 -21.75
C ASN A 337 -21.09 -5.45 -21.98
N ALA A 338 -21.89 -5.05 -20.99
CA ALA A 338 -23.34 -4.93 -21.17
C ALA A 338 -23.65 -3.87 -22.24
N ARG A 339 -24.37 -4.24 -23.30
CA ARG A 339 -24.80 -3.29 -24.35
C ARG A 339 -25.58 -2.13 -23.72
N ASN A 340 -25.35 -0.90 -24.21
CA ASN A 340 -26.27 0.21 -23.94
C ASN A 340 -27.62 -0.19 -24.51
N ARG A 341 -28.61 -0.44 -23.65
CA ARG A 341 -29.99 -0.43 -24.09
C ARG A 341 -30.27 1.02 -24.47
N ASN A 342 -30.32 1.31 -25.77
CA ASN A 342 -30.85 2.57 -26.25
C ASN A 342 -32.21 2.80 -25.55
N PRO A 343 -32.46 3.98 -24.98
CA PRO A 343 -33.79 4.28 -24.48
C PRO A 343 -34.75 4.10 -25.66
N LYS A 344 -35.69 3.15 -25.52
CA LYS A 344 -36.74 2.90 -26.51
C LYS A 344 -37.30 4.24 -26.95
N ASP A 345 -37.29 4.45 -28.27
CA ASP A 345 -37.96 5.55 -28.95
C ASP A 345 -39.26 5.88 -28.22
N ARG A 346 -39.31 7.09 -27.63
CA ARG A 346 -40.59 7.72 -27.38
C ARG A 346 -41.16 8.00 -28.76
N ALA A 347 -42.00 7.08 -29.25
CA ALA A 347 -42.84 7.33 -30.41
C ALA A 347 -43.55 8.68 -30.18
N PRO A 348 -43.48 9.61 -31.16
CA PRO A 348 -44.25 10.84 -31.08
C PRO A 348 -45.74 10.48 -31.04
N ARG A 349 -46.47 11.09 -30.10
CA ARG A 349 -47.93 11.09 -30.10
C ARG A 349 -48.43 12.15 -31.05
#